data_AF-A0A2U3YYH0-F1
#
_entry.id   AF-A0A2U3YYH0-F1
#
_cell.length_a   1.000
_cell.length_b   1.000
_cell.length_c   1.000
_cell.angle_alpha   90.00
_cell.angle_beta   90.00
_cell.angle_gamma   90.00
#
_symmetry.space_group_name_H-M   'P 1'
#
loop_
_entity.id
_entity.type
_entity.pdbx_description
1 polymer ?
#
loop_
_entity_poly.entity_id
_entity_poly.type
_entity_poly.pdbx_seq_one_letter_code
_entity_poly.pdbx_strand_id
1 'polypeptide(L)'
;ATGSIPITVRHIESMIRMAEAHARIHLRDYVIEDDVSMAIRVMLESFIDTQKFSVMRSMRKTFARYLSFRRDNNELLLFILKQLVAEQVTYQRNRFGAQQDTIEVPEKDLVDKARQINIHNLSAFYDSELFRMNRFSHDLKRKMILQQF
;
A
#
# COMPACT_ATOMS: atom_id res chain seq x y z
N ALA A 1 2.28 3.36 -31.06
CA ALA A 1 3.18 2.38 -30.43
C ALA A 1 4.03 3.10 -29.37
N THR A 2 4.17 2.56 -28.16
CA THR A 2 4.81 3.23 -27.00
C THR A 2 6.34 3.38 -27.14
N GLY A 3 6.97 2.77 -28.14
CA GLY A 3 8.42 2.88 -28.37
C GLY A 3 9.27 2.18 -27.30
N SER A 4 8.66 1.38 -26.43
CA SER A 4 9.31 0.59 -25.40
C SER A 4 9.61 -0.82 -25.90
N ILE A 5 10.77 -1.35 -25.52
CA ILE A 5 11.10 -2.76 -25.75
C ILE A 5 10.26 -3.60 -24.76
N PRO A 6 9.45 -4.57 -25.21
CA PRO A 6 8.63 -5.38 -24.32
C PRO A 6 9.47 -6.30 -23.44
N ILE A 7 8.80 -7.00 -22.51
CA ILE A 7 9.43 -8.08 -21.73
C ILE A 7 10.01 -9.13 -22.69
N THR A 8 11.31 -9.44 -22.52
CA THR A 8 12.04 -10.39 -23.38
C THR A 8 12.23 -11.73 -22.67
N VAL A 9 12.69 -12.75 -23.40
CA VAL A 9 13.02 -14.08 -22.84
C VAL A 9 13.98 -13.98 -21.66
N ARG A 10 14.98 -13.07 -21.72
CA ARG A 10 15.92 -12.82 -20.62
C ARG A 10 15.24 -12.37 -19.32
N HIS A 11 14.15 -11.60 -19.42
CA HIS A 11 13.36 -11.19 -18.26
C HIS A 11 12.59 -12.37 -17.65
N ILE A 12 12.08 -13.28 -18.50
CA ILE A 12 11.39 -14.49 -18.05
C ILE A 12 12.36 -15.42 -17.32
N GLU A 13 13.57 -15.61 -17.85
CA GLU A 13 14.63 -16.39 -17.18
C GLU A 13 14.97 -15.80 -15.80
N SER A 14 15.08 -14.48 -15.69
CA SER A 14 15.31 -13.82 -14.41
C SER A 14 14.14 -14.00 -13.43
N MET A 15 12.90 -13.99 -13.93
CA MET A 15 11.71 -14.23 -13.12
C MET A 15 11.71 -15.66 -12.54
N ILE A 16 12.07 -16.66 -13.33
CA ILE A 16 12.18 -18.07 -12.89
C ILE A 16 13.23 -18.17 -11.78
N ARG A 17 14.43 -17.60 -11.99
CA ARG A 17 15.50 -17.58 -10.97
C ARG A 17 15.06 -16.93 -9.65
N MET A 18 14.30 -15.83 -9.72
CA MET A 18 13.80 -15.18 -8.50
C MET A 18 12.74 -16.00 -7.78
N ALA A 19 11.86 -16.70 -8.50
CA ALA A 19 10.87 -17.59 -7.90
C ALA A 19 11.55 -18.76 -7.16
N GLU A 20 12.57 -19.38 -7.76
CA GLU A 20 13.38 -20.41 -7.12
C GLU A 20 14.13 -19.88 -5.89
N ALA A 21 14.71 -18.68 -5.99
CA ALA A 21 15.39 -18.04 -4.86
C ALA A 21 14.43 -17.79 -3.68
N HIS A 22 13.20 -17.36 -3.96
CA HIS A 22 12.18 -17.14 -2.93
C HIS A 22 11.79 -18.46 -2.24
N ALA A 23 11.64 -19.56 -2.98
CA ALA A 23 11.39 -20.88 -2.39
C ALA A 23 12.56 -21.33 -1.49
N ARG A 24 13.81 -21.16 -1.94
CA ARG A 24 15.02 -21.52 -1.17
C ARG A 24 15.17 -20.75 0.13
N ILE A 25 14.85 -19.45 0.16
CA ILE A 25 14.85 -18.65 1.39
C ILE A 25 13.85 -19.20 2.42
N HIS A 26 12.74 -19.75 1.95
CA HIS A 26 11.74 -20.42 2.79
C HIS A 26 12.05 -21.91 3.05
N LEU A 27 13.26 -22.37 2.71
CA LEU A 27 13.69 -23.78 2.85
C LEU A 27 12.76 -24.77 2.12
N ARG A 28 12.12 -24.33 1.03
CA ARG A 28 11.26 -25.17 0.19
C ARG A 28 12.01 -25.60 -1.07
N ASP A 29 11.85 -26.86 -1.42
CA ASP A 29 12.43 -27.45 -2.65
C ASP A 29 11.59 -27.20 -3.89
N TYR A 30 10.33 -26.80 -3.72
CA TYR A 30 9.38 -26.56 -4.81
C TYR A 30 8.84 -25.13 -4.78
N VAL A 31 8.66 -24.60 -5.99
CA VAL A 31 8.07 -23.28 -6.24
C VAL A 31 6.55 -23.39 -6.17
N ILE A 32 5.90 -22.45 -5.47
CA ILE A 32 4.43 -22.31 -5.43
C ILE A 32 3.98 -21.03 -6.13
N GLU A 33 2.67 -20.88 -6.35
CA GLU A 33 2.11 -19.69 -7.03
C GLU A 33 2.46 -18.35 -6.36
N ASP A 34 2.63 -18.34 -5.02
CA ASP A 34 3.07 -17.15 -4.27
C ASP A 34 4.49 -16.70 -4.65
N ASP A 35 5.40 -17.65 -4.91
CA ASP A 35 6.78 -17.35 -5.33
C ASP A 35 6.80 -16.73 -6.72
N VAL A 36 5.96 -17.27 -7.62
CA VAL A 36 5.79 -16.76 -8.97
C VAL A 36 5.19 -15.35 -8.94
N SER A 37 4.16 -15.14 -8.11
CA SER A 37 3.52 -13.84 -7.94
C SER A 37 4.49 -12.79 -7.40
N MET A 38 5.36 -13.19 -6.46
CA MET A 38 6.43 -12.32 -5.96
C MET A 38 7.45 -11.99 -7.06
N ALA A 39 7.90 -12.98 -7.83
CA ALA A 39 8.85 -12.76 -8.91
C ALA A 39 8.28 -11.87 -10.03
N ILE A 40 6.99 -12.05 -10.39
CA ILE A 40 6.27 -11.18 -11.33
C ILE A 40 6.25 -9.74 -10.83
N ARG A 41 5.91 -9.54 -9.54
CA ARG A 41 5.89 -8.21 -8.94
C ARG A 41 7.26 -7.54 -9.04
N VAL A 42 8.32 -8.21 -8.62
CA VAL A 42 9.70 -7.65 -8.64
C VAL A 42 10.14 -7.32 -10.06
N MET A 43 9.91 -8.23 -11.02
CA MET A 43 10.24 -7.98 -12.44
C MET A 43 9.47 -6.79 -13.01
N LEU A 44 8.16 -6.72 -12.76
CA LEU A 44 7.32 -5.63 -13.28
C LEU A 44 7.70 -4.29 -12.65
N GLU A 45 8.01 -4.25 -11.36
CA GLU A 45 8.44 -3.04 -10.66
C GLU A 45 9.72 -2.49 -11.27
N SER A 46 10.76 -3.33 -11.42
CA SER A 46 12.02 -2.95 -12.08
C SER A 46 11.81 -2.53 -13.54
N PHE A 47 11.00 -3.27 -14.30
CA PHE A 47 10.78 -2.97 -15.72
C PHE A 47 10.04 -1.64 -15.93
N ILE A 48 9.01 -1.37 -15.12
CA ILE A 48 8.18 -0.17 -15.21
C ILE A 48 8.99 1.09 -14.86
N ASP A 49 9.89 1.01 -13.88
CA ASP A 49 10.70 2.15 -13.44
C ASP A 49 11.71 2.63 -14.49
N THR A 50 12.07 1.77 -15.44
CA THR A 50 12.94 2.12 -16.58
C THR A 50 12.18 2.73 -17.77
N GLN A 51 10.85 2.81 -17.72
CA GLN A 51 10.04 3.34 -18.82
C GLN A 51 9.90 4.86 -18.76
N LYS A 52 9.65 5.47 -19.92
CA LYS A 52 9.30 6.91 -20.00
C LYS A 52 8.11 7.21 -19.09
N PHE A 53 8.12 8.38 -18.44
CA PHE A 53 7.13 8.77 -17.42
C PHE A 53 5.66 8.52 -17.81
N SER A 54 5.28 8.90 -19.04
CA SER A 54 3.91 8.70 -19.54
C SER A 54 3.55 7.21 -19.68
N VAL A 55 4.50 6.39 -20.15
CA VAL A 55 4.34 4.94 -20.29
C VAL A 55 4.34 4.27 -18.92
N MET A 56 5.25 4.65 -18.02
CA MET A 56 5.31 4.18 -16.64
C MET A 56 3.96 4.38 -15.95
N ARG A 57 3.36 5.57 -16.02
CA ARG A 57 2.05 5.85 -15.40
C ARG A 57 0.94 4.97 -15.96
N SER A 58 0.93 4.77 -17.28
CA SER A 58 -0.03 3.87 -17.95
C SER A 58 0.16 2.42 -17.50
N MET A 59 1.41 1.93 -17.48
CA MET A 59 1.74 0.57 -17.07
C MET A 59 1.43 0.31 -15.60
N ARG A 60 1.72 1.25 -14.68
CA ARG A 60 1.35 1.14 -13.26
C ARG A 60 -0.15 0.97 -13.09
N LYS A 61 -0.96 1.69 -13.87
CA LYS A 61 -2.42 1.55 -13.86
C LYS A 61 -2.86 0.18 -14.39
N THR A 62 -2.32 -0.26 -15.52
CA THR A 62 -2.68 -1.55 -16.15
C THR A 62 -2.26 -2.75 -15.31
N PHE A 63 -1.08 -2.71 -14.68
CA PHE A 63 -0.50 -3.81 -13.91
C PHE A 63 -0.68 -3.67 -12.39
N ALA A 64 -1.55 -2.76 -11.93
CA ALA A 64 -1.76 -2.46 -10.51
C ALA A 64 -2.06 -3.71 -9.66
N ARG A 65 -2.80 -4.67 -10.20
CA ARG A 65 -3.12 -5.95 -9.52
C ARG A 65 -1.87 -6.76 -9.18
N TYR A 66 -0.88 -6.79 -10.07
CA TYR A 66 0.36 -7.55 -9.86
C TYR A 66 1.34 -6.79 -8.95
N LEU A 67 1.36 -5.45 -9.04
CA LEU A 67 2.23 -4.60 -8.22
C LEU A 67 1.79 -4.50 -6.75
N SER A 68 0.51 -4.74 -6.46
CA SER A 68 -0.05 -4.69 -5.10
C SER A 68 0.08 -6.01 -4.34
N PHE A 69 0.57 -7.08 -4.98
CA PHE A 69 0.73 -8.39 -4.34
C PHE A 69 1.63 -8.33 -3.11
N ARG A 70 1.13 -8.80 -1.96
CA ARG A 70 1.83 -8.85 -0.66
C ARG A 70 2.48 -7.51 -0.25
N ARG A 71 2.01 -6.36 -0.74
CA ARG A 71 2.41 -5.07 -0.18
C ARG A 71 1.69 -4.89 1.15
N ASP A 72 2.37 -5.21 2.25
CA ASP A 72 1.90 -4.80 3.56
C ASP A 72 2.23 -3.32 3.74
N ASN A 73 1.22 -2.47 3.53
CA ASN A 73 1.32 -1.06 3.83
C ASN A 73 0.56 -0.70 5.11
N ASN A 74 0.01 -1.68 5.83
CA ASN A 74 -0.94 -1.41 6.90
C ASN A 74 -0.25 -0.74 8.08
N GLU A 75 0.95 -1.16 8.46
CA GLU A 75 1.72 -0.51 9.52
C GLU A 75 2.08 0.94 9.18
N LEU A 76 2.46 1.20 7.93
CA LEU A 76 2.80 2.55 7.47
C LEU A 76 1.56 3.45 7.45
N LEU A 77 0.43 2.94 6.96
CA LEU A 77 -0.85 3.66 6.99
C LEU A 77 -1.31 3.93 8.42
N LEU A 78 -1.12 2.97 9.33
CA LEU A 78 -1.43 3.13 10.74
C LEU A 78 -0.55 4.21 11.39
N PHE A 79 0.75 4.22 11.08
CA PHE A 79 1.66 5.25 11.56
C PHE A 79 1.21 6.65 11.11
N ILE A 80 0.88 6.80 9.83
CA ILE A 80 0.40 8.07 9.26
C ILE A 80 -0.92 8.49 9.93
N LEU A 81 -1.85 7.56 10.12
CA LEU A 81 -3.13 7.84 10.76
C LEU A 81 -2.94 8.27 12.23
N LYS A 82 -2.08 7.59 12.99
CA LYS A 82 -1.74 7.99 14.36
C LYS A 82 -1.15 9.40 14.43
N GLN A 83 -0.32 9.77 13.45
CA GLN A 83 0.20 11.13 13.36
C GLN A 83 -0.92 12.16 13.12
N LEU A 84 -1.83 11.90 12.18
CA LEU A 84 -2.99 12.77 11.92
C LEU A 84 -3.88 12.94 13.17
N VAL A 85 -4.11 11.84 13.90
CA VAL A 85 -4.85 11.86 15.16
C VAL A 85 -4.16 12.73 16.20
N ALA A 86 -2.84 12.57 16.39
CA ALA A 86 -2.07 13.36 17.35
C ALA A 86 -2.08 14.87 17.01
N GLU A 87 -1.99 15.21 15.72
CA GLU A 87 -2.13 16.59 15.24
C GLU A 87 -3.52 17.15 15.58
N GLN A 88 -4.58 16.36 15.35
CA GLN A 88 -5.96 16.74 15.64
C GLN A 88 -6.23 16.90 17.15
N VAL A 89 -5.68 16.03 18.00
CA VAL A 89 -5.76 16.16 19.47
C VAL A 89 -5.13 17.46 19.93
N THR A 90 -3.93 17.75 19.43
CA THR A 90 -3.18 18.95 19.80
C THR A 90 -3.95 20.20 19.40
N TYR A 91 -4.53 20.21 18.19
CA TYR A 91 -5.38 21.29 17.71
C TYR A 91 -6.61 21.52 18.59
N GLN A 92 -7.36 20.45 18.90
CA GLN A 92 -8.57 20.55 19.72
C GLN A 92 -8.28 20.97 21.16
N ARG A 93 -7.21 20.44 21.76
CA ARG A 93 -6.79 20.80 23.13
C ARG A 93 -6.44 22.28 23.23
N ASN A 94 -5.71 22.82 22.25
CA ASN A 94 -5.34 24.24 22.24
C ASN A 94 -6.52 25.18 22.01
N ARG A 95 -7.55 24.71 21.28
CA ARG A 95 -8.73 25.54 20.93
C ARG A 95 -9.85 25.48 21.97
N PHE A 96 -10.11 24.30 22.53
CA PHE A 96 -11.29 24.03 23.37
C PHE A 96 -10.94 23.63 24.81
N GLY A 97 -9.68 23.33 25.13
CA GLY A 97 -9.21 22.99 26.47
C GLY A 97 -9.69 21.64 27.03
N ALA A 98 -10.75 21.06 26.46
CA ALA A 98 -11.33 19.78 26.87
C ALA A 98 -10.77 18.62 26.06
N GLN A 99 -10.56 17.48 26.74
CA GLN A 99 -10.19 16.22 26.11
C GLN A 99 -11.46 15.54 25.60
N GLN A 100 -11.53 15.26 24.30
CA GLN A 100 -12.65 14.56 23.69
C GLN A 100 -12.45 13.04 23.78
N ASP A 101 -13.52 12.31 24.13
CA ASP A 101 -13.51 10.84 24.19
C ASP A 101 -13.43 10.19 22.80
N THR A 102 -13.73 10.94 21.75
CA THR A 102 -13.66 10.49 20.36
C THR A 102 -13.04 11.57 19.49
N ILE A 103 -12.04 11.18 18.70
CA ILE A 103 -11.41 12.08 17.72
C ILE A 103 -11.92 11.73 16.34
N GLU A 104 -12.36 12.75 15.59
CA GLU A 104 -12.72 12.61 14.19
C GLU A 104 -11.59 13.15 13.29
N VAL A 105 -11.09 12.30 12.38
CA VAL A 105 -10.11 12.64 11.36
C VAL A 105 -10.76 12.49 9.97
N PRO A 106 -10.71 13.51 9.09
CA PRO A 106 -11.22 13.38 7.74
C PRO A 106 -10.50 12.28 6.95
N GLU A 107 -11.26 11.41 6.28
CA GLU A 107 -10.68 10.34 5.44
C GLU A 107 -9.76 10.90 4.35
N LYS A 108 -10.12 12.07 3.81
CA LYS A 108 -9.38 12.76 2.76
C LYS A 108 -7.91 12.97 3.13
N ASP A 109 -7.62 13.31 4.39
CA ASP A 109 -6.25 13.60 4.84
C ASP A 109 -5.38 12.36 4.81
N LEU A 110 -5.93 11.22 5.21
CA LEU A 110 -5.23 9.93 5.12
C LEU A 110 -5.03 9.52 3.65
N VAL A 111 -6.04 9.68 2.80
CA VAL A 111 -5.96 9.37 1.37
C VAL A 111 -4.92 10.23 0.66
N ASP A 112 -4.87 11.53 0.95
CA ASP A 112 -3.93 12.46 0.32
C ASP A 112 -2.48 12.16 0.76
N LYS A 113 -2.23 11.82 2.04
CA LYS A 113 -0.91 11.34 2.49
C LYS A 113 -0.55 9.98 1.89
N ALA A 114 -1.50 9.03 1.81
CA ALA A 114 -1.29 7.72 1.22
C ALA A 114 -0.89 7.80 -0.28
N ARG A 115 -1.48 8.75 -1.02
CA ARG A 115 -1.13 8.97 -2.44
C ARG A 115 0.32 9.43 -2.63
N GLN A 116 0.88 10.20 -1.69
CA GLN A 116 2.28 10.67 -1.78
C GLN A 116 3.27 9.51 -1.75
N ILE A 117 2.91 8.41 -1.07
CA ILE A 117 3.70 7.17 -0.99
C ILE A 117 3.21 6.09 -1.96
N ASN A 118 2.45 6.47 -3.00
CA ASN A 118 1.93 5.59 -4.04
C ASN A 118 0.99 4.48 -3.54
N ILE A 119 0.27 4.73 -2.44
CA ILE A 119 -0.81 3.87 -1.96
C ILE A 119 -2.14 4.49 -2.39
N HIS A 120 -2.90 3.76 -3.18
CA HIS A 120 -4.18 4.22 -3.72
C HIS A 120 -5.37 3.44 -3.21
N ASN A 121 -5.16 2.23 -2.68
CA ASN A 121 -6.20 1.41 -2.11
C ASN A 121 -6.02 1.30 -0.60
N LEU A 122 -7.00 1.81 0.15
CA LEU A 122 -7.05 1.75 1.62
C LEU A 122 -8.11 0.76 2.11
N SER A 123 -8.86 0.08 1.23
CA SER A 123 -9.93 -0.84 1.63
C SER A 123 -9.38 -1.97 2.51
N ALA A 124 -8.27 -2.58 2.08
CA ALA A 124 -7.59 -3.64 2.82
C ALA A 124 -7.06 -3.16 4.18
N PHE A 125 -6.76 -1.86 4.33
CA PHE A 125 -6.34 -1.28 5.59
C PHE A 125 -7.52 -1.07 6.55
N TYR A 126 -8.64 -0.55 6.07
CA TYR A 126 -9.85 -0.39 6.90
C TYR A 126 -10.44 -1.73 7.37
N ASP A 127 -10.31 -2.78 6.56
CA ASP A 127 -10.72 -4.14 6.92
C ASP A 127 -9.70 -4.88 7.81
N SER A 128 -8.49 -4.33 7.98
CA SER A 128 -7.42 -5.00 8.71
C SER A 128 -7.69 -5.08 10.22
N GLU A 129 -7.23 -6.17 10.85
CA GLU A 129 -7.28 -6.31 12.30
C GLU A 129 -6.45 -5.22 13.00
N LEU A 130 -5.33 -4.80 12.40
CA LEU A 130 -4.49 -3.70 12.90
C LEU A 130 -5.29 -2.41 13.10
N PHE A 131 -6.17 -2.06 12.17
CA PHE A 131 -7.02 -0.87 12.27
C PHE A 131 -8.00 -0.98 13.45
N ARG A 132 -8.68 -2.13 13.58
CA ARG A 132 -9.67 -2.37 14.65
C ARG A 132 -9.03 -2.49 16.04
N MET A 133 -7.89 -3.17 16.16
CA MET A 133 -7.16 -3.34 17.43
C MET A 133 -6.69 -2.00 17.98
N ASN A 134 -6.41 -1.02 17.12
CA ASN A 134 -6.06 0.33 17.53
C ASN A 134 -7.29 1.22 17.82
N ARG A 135 -8.51 0.65 17.88
CA ARG A 135 -9.79 1.35 18.16
C ARG A 135 -10.17 2.41 17.13
N PHE A 136 -9.80 2.17 15.87
CA PHE A 136 -10.28 2.97 14.76
C PHE A 136 -11.57 2.40 14.17
N SER A 137 -12.45 3.29 13.70
CA SER A 137 -13.64 2.97 12.91
C SER A 137 -13.72 3.89 11.70
N HIS A 138 -14.12 3.35 10.55
CA HIS A 138 -14.32 4.13 9.31
C HIS A 138 -15.81 4.32 9.05
N ASP A 139 -16.25 5.58 8.97
CA ASP A 139 -17.61 5.94 8.60
C ASP A 139 -17.66 6.35 7.12
N LEU A 140 -18.17 5.44 6.29
CA LEU A 140 -18.35 5.62 4.84
C LEU A 140 -19.33 6.75 4.48
N LYS A 141 -20.32 7.04 5.34
CA LYS A 141 -21.33 8.07 5.06
C LYS A 141 -20.77 9.46 5.33
N ARG A 142 -20.09 9.64 6.46
CA ARG A 142 -19.49 10.92 6.85
C ARG A 142 -18.11 11.15 6.22
N LYS A 143 -17.46 10.11 5.67
CA LYS A 143 -16.06 10.11 5.21
C LYS A 143 -15.10 10.53 6.31
N MET A 144 -15.30 9.96 7.49
CA MET A 144 -14.55 10.25 8.71
C MET A 144 -13.95 8.97 9.26
N ILE A 145 -12.77 9.09 9.83
CA ILE A 145 -12.10 8.05 10.62
C ILE A 145 -12.22 8.47 12.08
N LEU A 146 -12.83 7.61 12.88
CA LEU A 146 -13.09 7.84 14.30
C LEU A 146 -12.08 7.04 15.10
N GLN A 147 -11.43 7.68 16.07
CA GLN A 147 -10.63 7.02 17.09
C GLN A 147 -11.35 7.11 18.43
N GLN A 148 -11.59 5.96 19.06
CA GLN A 148 -12.10 5.87 20.43
C GLN A 148 -10.94 5.59 21.39
N PHE A 149 -10.92 6.25 22.55
CA PHE A 149 -9.92 6.00 23.60
C PHE A 149 -10.36 4.99 24.64
#